data_AF-A0A531C6D3-F1
#
_entry.id   AF-A0A531C6D3-F1
#
_cell.length_a   1.000
_cell.length_b   1.000
_cell.length_c   1.000
_cell.angle_alpha   90.00
_cell.angle_beta   90.00
_cell.angle_gamma   90.00
#
_symmetry.space_group_name_H-M   'P 1'
#
loop_
_entity.id
_entity.type
_entity.pdbx_description
1 polymer ?
#
loop_
_entity_poly.entity_id
_entity_poly.type
_entity_poly.pdbx_seq_one_letter_code
_entity_poly.pdbx_strand_id
1 'polypeptide(L)'
;MSGPSARRQLLDDIGLSLVFFTRLRLPSSDFGGRSLADAIWAAPFAGLAVAIIGALVYAVASGLGVATAPAAALTLAATMLATGCLHEDGLSDIADGFGGGKTRERKLEIMRDSRIGAYGAAALGISLLIRWSALAELAGPGHVFLGLLAAHAASRGLFGAFMHFLPPARSDGLSANAGT
;
A
#
# COMPACT_ATOMS: atom_id res chain seq x y z
N MET A 1 -6.09 -37.44 -2.67
CA MET A 1 -6.81 -36.15 -2.83
C MET A 1 -5.97 -35.31 -3.79
N SER A 2 -6.50 -35.01 -4.98
CA SER A 2 -5.80 -34.17 -5.96
C SER A 2 -5.70 -32.76 -5.39
N GLY A 3 -4.48 -32.23 -5.22
CA GLY A 3 -4.29 -30.86 -4.75
C GLY A 3 -5.00 -29.82 -5.64
N PRO A 4 -5.22 -28.60 -5.14
CA PRO A 4 -5.81 -27.52 -5.95
C PRO A 4 -5.00 -27.28 -7.23
N SER A 5 -5.68 -27.02 -8.35
CA SER A 5 -5.01 -26.78 -9.62
C SER A 5 -4.12 -25.53 -9.56
N ALA A 6 -3.04 -25.49 -10.34
CA ALA A 6 -2.12 -24.34 -10.39
C ALA A 6 -2.84 -23.00 -10.65
N ARG A 7 -3.90 -23.03 -11.47
CA ARG A 7 -4.76 -21.86 -11.72
C ARG A 7 -5.51 -21.41 -10.47
N ARG A 8 -6.02 -22.34 -9.66
CA ARG A 8 -6.72 -22.00 -8.40
C ARG A 8 -5.75 -21.38 -7.41
N GLN A 9 -4.56 -21.97 -7.23
CA GLN A 9 -3.52 -21.42 -6.36
C GLN A 9 -3.11 -19.99 -6.74
N LEU A 10 -2.94 -19.73 -8.04
CA LEU A 10 -2.66 -18.40 -8.57
C LEU A 10 -3.75 -17.38 -8.20
N LEU A 11 -5.03 -17.75 -8.35
CA LEU A 11 -6.15 -16.88 -8.01
C LEU A 11 -6.26 -16.65 -6.51
N ASP A 12 -5.98 -17.66 -5.70
CA ASP A 12 -5.97 -17.56 -4.25
C ASP A 12 -4.86 -16.60 -3.76
N ASP A 13 -3.67 -16.66 -4.36
CA ASP A 13 -2.55 -15.74 -4.05
C ASP A 13 -2.86 -14.28 -4.37
N ILE A 14 -3.40 -14.04 -5.57
CA ILE A 14 -3.83 -12.71 -6.00
C ILE A 14 -4.95 -12.21 -5.09
N GLY A 15 -5.93 -13.07 -4.78
CA GLY A 15 -7.04 -12.73 -3.91
C GLY A 15 -6.58 -12.37 -2.49
N LEU A 16 -5.68 -13.15 -1.92
CA LEU A 16 -5.10 -12.91 -0.60
C LEU A 16 -4.32 -11.59 -0.57
N SER A 17 -3.49 -11.34 -1.59
CA SER A 17 -2.76 -10.07 -1.74
C SER A 17 -3.71 -8.87 -1.87
N LEU A 18 -4.80 -8.99 -2.64
CA LEU A 18 -5.79 -7.93 -2.78
C LEU A 18 -6.49 -7.62 -1.45
N VAL A 19 -6.94 -8.63 -0.71
CA VAL A 19 -7.61 -8.42 0.59
C VAL A 19 -6.66 -7.87 1.64
N PHE A 20 -5.37 -8.21 1.57
CA PHE A 20 -4.38 -7.70 2.51
C PHE A 20 -3.96 -6.25 2.22
N PHE A 21 -3.60 -5.94 0.97
CA PHE A 21 -3.06 -4.64 0.59
C PHE A 21 -4.12 -3.61 0.22
N THR A 22 -5.40 -4.01 0.16
CA THR A 22 -6.53 -3.13 -0.18
C THR A 22 -7.73 -3.39 0.74
N ARG A 23 -8.68 -2.47 0.74
CA ARG A 23 -9.99 -2.61 1.40
C ARG A 23 -11.06 -3.19 0.46
N LEU A 24 -10.65 -3.70 -0.71
CA LEU A 24 -11.58 -4.33 -1.65
C LEU A 24 -12.10 -5.64 -1.05
N ARG A 25 -13.43 -5.74 -0.93
CA ARG A 25 -14.08 -6.95 -0.43
C ARG A 25 -14.17 -7.95 -1.58
N LEU A 26 -13.46 -9.06 -1.46
CA LEU A 26 -13.61 -10.18 -2.39
C LEU A 26 -14.75 -11.12 -1.94
N PRO A 27 -15.45 -11.78 -2.88
CA PRO A 27 -16.57 -12.65 -2.56
C PRO A 27 -16.23 -13.88 -1.71
N SER A 28 -14.96 -14.30 -1.68
CA SER A 28 -14.48 -15.44 -0.91
C SER A 28 -13.31 -15.04 -0.02
N SER A 29 -13.36 -15.43 1.26
CA SER A 29 -12.26 -15.31 2.23
C SER A 29 -11.54 -16.63 2.47
N ASP A 30 -11.96 -17.70 1.81
CA ASP A 30 -11.28 -19.01 1.84
C ASP A 30 -10.25 -19.07 0.72
N PHE A 31 -8.99 -18.82 1.08
CA PHE A 31 -7.82 -18.86 0.18
C PHE A 31 -7.08 -20.20 0.28
N GLY A 32 -7.77 -21.29 0.62
CA GLY A 32 -7.21 -22.64 0.61
C GLY A 32 -6.08 -22.85 1.64
N GLY A 33 -6.10 -22.11 2.74
CA GLY A 33 -5.09 -22.20 3.81
C GLY A 33 -3.73 -21.59 3.46
N ARG A 34 -3.62 -20.84 2.36
CA ARG A 34 -2.36 -20.18 1.97
C ARG A 34 -2.03 -19.03 2.92
N SER A 35 -0.74 -18.88 3.21
CA SER A 35 -0.25 -17.77 4.03
C SER A 35 0.04 -16.54 3.16
N LEU A 36 0.05 -15.36 3.78
CA LEU A 36 0.47 -14.14 3.09
C LEU A 36 1.93 -14.23 2.61
N ALA A 37 2.77 -14.98 3.33
CA ALA A 37 4.16 -15.27 2.95
C ALA A 37 4.21 -15.90 1.56
N ASP A 38 3.40 -16.94 1.36
CA ASP A 38 3.37 -17.69 0.11
C ASP A 38 2.79 -16.86 -1.05
N ALA A 39 1.93 -15.89 -0.74
CA ALA A 39 1.26 -15.03 -1.70
C ALA A 39 1.99 -13.70 -1.98
N ILE A 40 3.09 -13.39 -1.27
CA ILE A 40 3.71 -12.05 -1.29
C ILE A 40 4.21 -11.64 -2.68
N TRP A 41 4.57 -12.63 -3.50
CA TRP A 41 4.96 -12.42 -4.90
C TRP A 41 3.83 -11.79 -5.73
N ALA A 42 2.57 -11.96 -5.32
CA ALA A 42 1.39 -11.41 -5.98
C ALA A 42 1.02 -9.99 -5.50
N ALA A 43 1.77 -9.40 -4.55
CA ALA A 43 1.56 -8.04 -4.08
C ALA A 43 1.53 -6.96 -5.20
N PRO A 44 2.32 -7.06 -6.30
CA PRO A 44 2.22 -6.13 -7.42
C PRO A 44 0.83 -6.08 -8.07
N PHE A 45 0.04 -7.17 -8.04
CA PHE A 45 -1.33 -7.15 -8.57
C PHE A 45 -2.26 -6.29 -7.73
N ALA A 46 -2.07 -6.25 -6.41
CA ALA A 46 -2.78 -5.29 -5.56
C ALA A 46 -2.35 -3.85 -5.87
N GLY A 47 -1.06 -3.63 -6.16
CA GLY A 47 -0.56 -2.35 -6.67
C GLY A 47 -1.24 -1.92 -7.97
N LEU A 48 -1.35 -2.84 -8.94
CA LEU A 48 -2.05 -2.61 -10.21
C LEU A 48 -3.52 -2.24 -10.00
N ALA A 49 -4.23 -2.95 -9.11
CA ALA A 49 -5.63 -2.65 -8.81
C ALA A 49 -5.79 -1.21 -8.26
N VAL A 50 -4.93 -0.80 -7.33
CA VAL A 50 -4.95 0.57 -6.77
C VAL A 50 -4.60 1.61 -7.83
N ALA A 51 -3.62 1.34 -8.69
CA ALA A 51 -3.26 2.23 -9.80
C ALA A 51 -4.42 2.43 -10.78
N ILE A 52 -5.14 1.36 -11.12
CA ILE A 52 -6.33 1.42 -11.98
C ILE A 52 -7.42 2.28 -11.33
N ILE A 53 -7.69 2.08 -10.03
CA ILE A 53 -8.69 2.88 -9.30
C ILE A 53 -8.33 4.37 -9.34
N GLY A 54 -7.08 4.71 -9.02
CA GLY A 54 -6.61 6.10 -9.06
C GLY A 54 -6.69 6.71 -10.47
N ALA A 55 -6.23 5.97 -11.48
CA ALA A 55 -6.25 6.45 -12.86
C ALA A 55 -7.67 6.63 -13.39
N LEU A 56 -8.61 5.76 -13.04
CA LEU A 56 -10.02 5.90 -13.40
C LEU A 56 -10.61 7.16 -12.78
N VAL A 57 -10.34 7.42 -11.49
CA VAL A 57 -10.79 8.64 -10.81
C VAL A 57 -10.21 9.89 -11.49
N TYR A 58 -8.92 9.90 -11.81
CA TYR A 58 -8.30 11.01 -12.53
C TYR A 58 -8.92 11.23 -13.91
N ALA A 59 -9.12 10.15 -14.67
CA ALA A 59 -9.66 10.21 -16.03
C ALA A 59 -11.11 10.72 -16.03
N VAL A 60 -11.94 10.25 -15.10
CA VAL A 60 -13.33 10.73 -14.93
C VAL A 60 -13.34 12.20 -14.53
N ALA A 61 -12.54 12.60 -13.54
CA ALA A 61 -12.46 14.01 -13.13
C ALA A 61 -12.02 14.90 -14.29
N SER A 62 -10.99 14.48 -15.04
CA SER A 62 -10.50 15.19 -16.23
C SER A 62 -11.56 15.29 -17.33
N GLY A 63 -12.30 14.20 -17.59
CA GLY A 63 -13.39 14.18 -18.58
C GLY A 63 -14.57 15.07 -18.20
N LEU A 64 -14.78 15.32 -16.91
CA LEU A 64 -15.76 16.27 -16.38
C LEU A 64 -15.25 17.73 -16.36
N GLY A 65 -14.03 17.99 -16.83
CA GLY A 65 -13.45 19.33 -16.87
C GLY A 65 -12.92 19.84 -15.52
N VAL A 66 -12.70 18.95 -14.55
CA VAL A 66 -12.07 19.31 -13.26
C VAL A 66 -10.61 19.69 -13.50
N ALA A 67 -10.16 20.76 -12.86
CA ALA A 67 -8.76 21.19 -12.93
C ALA A 67 -7.79 20.11 -12.43
N THR A 68 -6.55 20.13 -12.93
CA THR A 68 -5.53 19.09 -12.66
C THR A 68 -5.26 18.89 -11.18
N ALA A 69 -5.14 19.97 -10.41
CA ALA A 69 -4.82 19.90 -9.00
C ALA A 69 -5.94 19.27 -8.14
N PRO A 70 -7.23 19.66 -8.27
CA PRO A 70 -8.33 18.92 -7.65
C PRO A 70 -8.45 17.47 -8.13
N ALA A 71 -8.24 17.18 -9.42
CA ALA A 71 -8.25 15.80 -9.94
C ALA A 71 -7.16 14.94 -9.31
N ALA A 72 -5.95 15.50 -9.12
CA ALA A 72 -4.86 14.86 -8.39
C ALA A 72 -5.20 14.59 -6.92
N ALA A 73 -5.86 15.54 -6.24
CA ALA A 73 -6.30 15.36 -4.86
C ALA A 73 -7.35 14.23 -4.72
N LEU A 74 -8.34 14.18 -5.63
CA LEU A 74 -9.33 13.10 -5.68
C LEU A 74 -8.68 11.74 -5.95
N THR A 75 -7.68 11.71 -6.83
CA THR A 75 -6.90 10.51 -7.16
C THR A 75 -6.13 9.98 -5.93
N LEU A 76 -5.49 10.88 -5.17
CA LEU A 76 -4.84 10.50 -3.92
C LEU A 76 -5.83 10.01 -2.88
N ALA A 77 -6.95 10.71 -2.69
CA ALA A 77 -7.99 10.27 -1.77
C ALA A 77 -8.51 8.87 -2.13
N ALA A 78 -8.76 8.61 -3.42
CA ALA A 78 -9.24 7.31 -3.90
C ALA A 78 -8.23 6.18 -3.64
N THR A 79 -6.94 6.40 -3.93
CA THR A 79 -5.89 5.40 -3.69
C THR A 79 -5.67 5.13 -2.20
N MET A 80 -5.74 6.16 -1.35
CA MET A 80 -5.67 6.02 0.12
C MET A 80 -6.88 5.27 0.69
N LEU A 81 -8.10 5.56 0.22
CA LEU A 81 -9.30 4.83 0.61
C LEU A 81 -9.24 3.37 0.16
N ALA A 82 -8.76 3.13 -1.06
CA ALA A 82 -8.60 1.79 -1.60
C ALA A 82 -7.60 0.94 -0.79
N THR A 83 -6.55 1.55 -0.23
CA THR A 83 -5.57 0.84 0.63
C THR A 83 -5.95 0.87 2.11
N GLY A 84 -6.94 1.67 2.50
CA GLY A 84 -7.28 1.94 3.90
C GLY A 84 -6.15 2.63 4.66
N CYS A 85 -5.39 3.50 3.99
CA CYS A 85 -4.27 4.26 4.53
C CYS A 85 -3.11 3.43 5.10
N LEU A 86 -2.96 2.16 4.70
CA LEU A 86 -1.92 1.26 5.25
C LEU A 86 -0.49 1.82 5.11
N HIS A 87 -0.19 2.51 4.01
CA HIS A 87 1.16 3.05 3.78
C HIS A 87 1.38 4.35 4.57
N GLU A 88 0.33 5.17 4.66
CA GLU A 88 0.31 6.40 5.42
C GLU A 88 0.48 6.12 6.92
N ASP A 89 -0.22 5.12 7.45
CA ASP A 89 -0.11 4.65 8.83
C ASP A 89 1.35 4.23 9.14
N GLY A 90 1.92 3.32 8.35
CA GLY A 90 3.30 2.88 8.53
C GLY A 90 4.34 4.00 8.39
N LEU A 91 4.11 4.99 7.51
CA LEU A 91 4.98 6.17 7.40
C LEU A 91 4.91 7.03 8.68
N SER A 92 3.70 7.24 9.21
CA SER A 92 3.48 8.00 10.44
C SER A 92 4.13 7.30 11.63
N ASP A 93 3.90 6.00 11.79
CA ASP A 93 4.46 5.18 12.86
C ASP A 93 5.99 5.22 12.85
N ILE A 94 6.61 5.08 11.67
CA ILE A 94 8.07 5.15 11.55
C ILE A 94 8.57 6.54 11.92
N ALA A 95 7.94 7.60 11.43
CA ALA A 95 8.36 8.96 11.73
C ALA A 95 8.24 9.29 13.22
N ASP A 96 7.11 8.94 13.87
CA ASP A 96 6.91 9.16 15.30
C ASP A 96 7.80 8.26 16.16
N GLY A 97 7.92 6.99 15.79
CA GLY A 97 8.82 6.07 16.48
C GLY A 97 10.25 6.58 16.48
N PHE A 98 10.80 6.92 15.31
CA PHE A 98 12.18 7.39 15.21
C PHE A 98 12.41 8.80 15.74
N GLY A 99 11.41 9.69 15.62
CA GLY A 99 11.50 11.06 16.13
C GLY A 99 11.32 11.15 17.65
N GLY A 100 10.46 10.32 18.24
CA GLY A 100 10.13 10.34 19.67
C GLY A 100 10.88 9.30 20.53
N GLY A 101 11.45 8.26 19.94
CA GLY A 101 12.08 7.15 20.65
C GLY A 101 13.61 7.13 20.56
N LYS A 102 14.30 7.08 21.71
CA LYS A 102 15.78 6.99 21.78
C LYS A 102 16.33 5.56 21.81
N THR A 103 15.55 4.60 22.31
CA THR A 103 15.92 3.18 22.35
C THR A 103 15.01 2.37 21.42
N ARG A 104 15.42 1.17 21.01
CA ARG A 104 14.61 0.29 20.14
C ARG A 104 13.24 0.01 20.76
N GLU A 105 13.22 -0.26 22.05
CA GLU A 105 12.01 -0.59 22.81
C GLU A 105 11.04 0.58 22.79
N ARG A 106 11.52 1.81 23.01
CA ARG A 106 10.68 3.01 22.98
C ARG A 106 10.16 3.32 21.58
N LYS A 107 10.97 3.14 20.53
CA LYS A 107 10.52 3.32 19.14
C LYS A 107 9.37 2.37 18.80
N LEU A 108 9.52 1.09 19.17
CA LEU A 108 8.50 0.07 18.94
C LEU A 108 7.23 0.30 19.79
N GLU A 109 7.38 0.82 21.00
CA GLU A 109 6.23 1.21 21.84
C GLU A 109 5.44 2.36 21.19
N ILE A 110 6.12 3.39 20.69
CA ILE A 110 5.49 4.52 19.99
C ILE A 110 4.79 4.06 18.70
N MET A 111 5.43 3.20 17.89
CA MET A 111 4.81 2.63 16.68
C MET A 111 3.58 1.75 16.96
N ARG A 112 3.35 1.31 18.21
CA ARG A 112 2.14 0.56 18.58
C ARG A 112 1.02 1.47 19.09
N ASP A 113 1.33 2.73 19.37
CA ASP A 113 0.36 3.71 19.80
C ASP A 113 -0.40 4.24 18.59
N SER A 114 -1.72 4.09 18.57
CA SER A 114 -2.57 4.58 17.48
C SER A 114 -2.63 6.12 17.36
N ARG A 115 -2.04 6.86 18.32
CA ARG A 115 -2.04 8.32 18.31
C ARG A 115 -0.95 8.84 17.38
N ILE A 116 -1.32 9.80 16.53
CA ILE A 116 -0.38 10.54 15.71
C ILE A 116 0.40 11.59 16.51
N GLY A 117 1.71 11.60 16.35
CA GLY A 117 2.62 12.61 16.90
C GLY A 117 2.99 13.68 15.88
N ALA A 118 3.82 14.65 16.31
CA ALA A 118 4.23 15.76 15.45
C ALA A 118 5.11 15.31 14.27
N TYR A 119 5.93 14.28 14.45
CA TYR A 119 6.80 13.76 13.38
C TYR A 119 5.98 13.00 12.34
N GLY A 120 5.02 12.18 12.77
CA GLY A 120 4.07 11.49 11.90
C GLY A 120 3.22 12.47 11.10
N ALA A 121 2.65 13.47 11.77
CA ALA A 121 1.89 14.53 11.10
C ALA A 121 2.72 15.29 10.05
N ALA A 122 3.96 15.66 10.37
CA ALA A 122 4.85 16.33 9.42
C ALA A 122 5.22 15.43 8.23
N ALA A 123 5.53 14.15 8.48
CA ALA A 123 5.88 13.18 7.44
C ALA A 123 4.70 12.94 6.48
N LEU A 124 3.48 12.78 7.02
CA LEU A 124 2.26 12.65 6.22
C LEU A 124 1.99 13.91 5.40
N GLY A 125 2.10 15.10 6.00
CA GLY A 125 1.93 16.37 5.31
C GLY A 125 2.88 16.53 4.12
N ILE A 126 4.18 16.30 4.35
CA ILE A 126 5.20 16.38 3.29
C ILE A 126 4.93 15.33 2.19
N SER A 127 4.64 14.09 2.58
CA SER A 127 4.35 13.00 1.63
C SER A 127 3.14 13.32 0.75
N LEU A 128 2.03 13.78 1.35
CA LEU A 128 0.82 14.16 0.62
C LEU A 128 1.08 15.31 -0.34
N LEU A 129 1.80 16.35 0.10
CA LEU A 129 2.16 17.49 -0.74
C LEU A 129 2.99 17.07 -1.95
N ILE A 130 4.03 16.25 -1.75
CA ILE A 130 4.88 15.79 -2.85
C ILE A 130 4.07 14.99 -3.88
N ARG A 131 3.28 14.00 -3.42
CA ARG A 131 2.49 13.15 -4.33
C ARG A 131 1.42 13.95 -5.06
N TRP A 132 0.80 14.91 -4.38
CA TRP A 132 -0.24 15.76 -4.96
C TRP A 132 0.35 16.65 -6.06
N SER A 133 1.47 17.33 -5.76
CA SER A 133 2.19 18.14 -6.73
C SER A 133 2.64 17.31 -7.93
N ALA A 134 3.21 16.12 -7.71
CA ALA A 134 3.64 15.25 -8.80
C ALA A 134 2.47 14.82 -9.72
N LEU A 135 1.33 14.46 -9.15
CA LEU A 135 0.14 14.10 -9.93
C LEU A 135 -0.49 15.29 -10.66
N ALA A 136 -0.43 16.48 -10.06
CA ALA A 136 -0.92 17.71 -10.69
C ALA A 136 -0.04 18.10 -11.90
N GLU A 137 1.27 17.89 -11.81
CA GLU A 137 2.25 18.23 -12.84
C GLU A 137 2.36 17.21 -13.99
N LEU A 138 2.11 15.91 -13.72
CA LEU A 138 2.18 14.86 -14.77
C LEU A 138 1.22 15.10 -15.95
N ALA A 139 0.19 15.93 -15.76
CA ALA A 139 -0.73 16.46 -16.79
C ALA A 139 -1.16 15.45 -17.88
N GLY A 140 -2.36 14.90 -17.70
CA GLY A 140 -3.00 14.04 -18.70
C GLY A 140 -3.22 12.61 -18.20
N PRO A 141 -4.38 11.99 -18.50
CA PRO A 141 -4.74 10.68 -17.96
C PRO A 141 -3.71 9.57 -18.22
N GLY A 142 -3.05 9.58 -19.38
CA GLY A 142 -2.04 8.58 -19.74
C GLY A 142 -0.78 8.64 -18.86
N HIS A 143 -0.22 9.84 -18.66
CA HIS A 143 0.96 10.03 -17.81
C HIS A 143 0.65 9.73 -16.34
N VAL A 144 -0.53 10.15 -15.86
CA VAL A 144 -0.98 9.82 -14.50
C VAL A 144 -1.14 8.32 -14.32
N PHE A 145 -1.73 7.61 -15.30
CA PHE A 145 -1.83 6.15 -15.25
C PHE A 145 -0.46 5.48 -15.17
N LEU A 146 0.50 5.86 -16.03
CA LEU A 146 1.85 5.30 -16.02
C LEU A 146 2.59 5.61 -14.71
N GLY A 147 2.45 6.83 -14.18
CA GLY A 147 3.04 7.24 -12.91
C GLY A 147 2.47 6.45 -11.72
N LEU A 148 1.14 6.29 -11.66
CA LEU A 148 0.48 5.47 -10.64
C LEU A 148 0.88 4.00 -10.76
N LEU A 149 0.91 3.45 -11.98
CA LEU A 149 1.31 2.07 -12.24
C LEU A 149 2.73 1.82 -11.74
N ALA A 150 3.68 2.68 -12.12
CA ALA A 150 5.06 2.58 -11.69
C ALA A 150 5.19 2.68 -10.16
N ALA A 151 4.57 3.69 -9.54
CA ALA A 151 4.66 3.92 -8.10
C ALA A 151 4.04 2.76 -7.29
N HIS A 152 2.83 2.32 -7.64
CA HIS A 152 2.15 1.25 -6.91
C HIS A 152 2.78 -0.13 -7.17
N ALA A 153 3.18 -0.45 -8.41
CA ALA A 153 3.85 -1.72 -8.70
C ALA A 153 5.22 -1.80 -7.99
N ALA A 154 6.04 -0.74 -8.07
CA ALA A 154 7.36 -0.72 -7.42
C ALA A 154 7.23 -0.83 -5.89
N SER A 155 6.31 -0.07 -5.29
CA SER A 155 6.09 -0.07 -3.85
C SER A 155 5.74 -1.47 -3.30
N ARG A 156 4.96 -2.27 -4.02
CA ARG A 156 4.55 -3.61 -3.57
C ARG A 156 5.47 -4.72 -4.05
N GLY A 157 6.16 -4.53 -5.19
CA GLY A 157 7.16 -5.47 -5.70
C GLY A 157 8.43 -5.53 -4.85
N LEU A 158 8.81 -4.42 -4.22
CA LEU A 158 9.98 -4.37 -3.33
C LEU A 158 9.73 -5.01 -1.96
N PHE A 159 8.47 -5.20 -1.57
CA PHE A 159 8.10 -5.64 -0.23
C PHE A 159 8.62 -7.06 0.09
N GLY A 160 8.52 -7.99 -0.85
CA GLY A 160 9.07 -9.34 -0.70
C GLY A 160 10.60 -9.35 -0.52
N ALA A 161 11.31 -8.45 -1.22
CA ALA A 161 12.75 -8.30 -1.04
C ALA A 161 13.11 -7.80 0.37
N PHE A 162 12.39 -6.78 0.88
CA PHE A 162 12.60 -6.30 2.25
C PHE A 162 12.30 -7.37 3.30
N MET A 163 11.24 -8.16 3.12
CA MET A 163 10.91 -9.26 4.03
C MET A 163 11.98 -10.34 4.05
N HIS A 164 12.60 -10.63 2.91
CA HIS A 164 13.63 -11.67 2.80
C HIS A 164 15.00 -11.21 3.31
N PHE A 165 15.39 -9.96 3.06
CA PHE A 165 16.76 -9.50 3.33
C PHE A 165 16.94 -8.80 4.68
N LEU A 166 15.88 -8.39 5.38
CA LEU A 166 15.98 -7.70 6.67
C LEU A 166 15.57 -8.59 7.84
N PRO A 167 16.30 -8.54 8.97
CA PRO A 167 15.87 -9.23 10.17
C PRO A 167 14.54 -8.65 10.69
N PRO A 168 13.63 -9.49 11.21
CA PRO A 168 12.40 -9.01 11.80
C PRO A 168 12.64 -7.98 12.92
N ALA A 169 11.88 -6.88 12.89
CA ALA A 169 11.96 -5.85 13.91
C ALA A 169 11.48 -6.35 15.30
N ARG A 170 10.71 -7.44 15.34
CA ARG A 170 10.19 -8.10 16.53
C ARG A 170 10.02 -9.60 16.26
N SER A 171 9.91 -10.41 17.31
CA SER A 171 9.75 -11.87 17.21
C SER A 171 8.31 -12.31 16.95
N ASP A 172 7.36 -11.38 16.86
CA ASP A 172 5.92 -11.62 16.72
C ASP A 172 5.27 -10.86 15.54
N GLY A 173 4.05 -11.25 15.17
CA GLY A 173 3.22 -10.55 14.20
C GLY A 173 3.54 -10.81 12.72
N LEU A 174 2.82 -10.09 11.85
CA LEU A 174 2.69 -10.41 10.42
C LEU A 174 4.03 -10.58 9.69
N SER A 175 4.99 -9.65 9.85
CA SER A 175 6.29 -9.75 9.18
C SER A 175 7.19 -10.85 9.73
N ALA A 176 7.07 -11.20 11.02
CA ALA A 176 7.81 -12.33 11.60
C ALA A 176 7.30 -13.68 11.09
N ASN A 177 6.01 -13.77 10.75
CA ASN A 177 5.38 -14.99 10.23
C ASN A 177 5.40 -15.08 8.70
N ALA A 178 5.67 -13.97 7.99
CA ALA A 178 5.63 -13.88 6.53
C ALA A 178 7.00 -13.77 5.84
N GLY A 179 8.08 -13.55 6.60
CA GLY A 179 9.44 -13.35 6.08
C GLY A 179 10.40 -14.54 6.29
N THR A 180 9.91 -15.70 6.71
CA THR A 180 10.69 -16.94 6.88
C THR A 180 10.60 -17.82 5.64
#